data_AF-A0A352RVL7-F1
#
_entry.id   AF-A0A352RVL7-F1
#
_cell.length_a   1.000
_cell.length_b   1.000
_cell.length_c   1.000
_cell.angle_alpha   90.00
_cell.angle_beta   90.00
_cell.angle_gamma   90.00
#
_symmetry.space_group_name_H-M   'P 1'
#
loop_
_entity.id
_entity.type
_entity.pdbx_description
1 polymer ?
#
loop_
_entity_poly.entity_id
_entity_poly.type
_entity_poly.pdbx_seq_one_letter_code
_entity_poly.pdbx_strand_id
1 'polypeptide(L)'
;MDLPPPWTPAEGAAPGVLAVRSPIDGEVFGQLAMCDAAQANARIARAHAAQTTWALTPAPARGEVVRRFGEALRANKDALGRLVSLESGKILQEGLGEVQEMIDIC
;
A
#
# COMPACT_ATOMS: atom_id res chain seq x y z
N MET A 1 12.41 -10.76 -2.61
CA MET A 1 11.10 -11.27 -3.06
C MET A 1 10.85 -10.51 -4.34
N ASP A 2 11.16 -11.11 -5.48
CA ASP A 2 11.10 -10.46 -6.78
C ASP A 2 9.65 -10.44 -7.28
N LEU A 3 8.78 -9.80 -6.51
CA LEU A 3 7.44 -9.49 -6.98
C LEU A 3 7.55 -8.22 -7.83
N PRO A 4 6.87 -8.18 -9.00
CA PRO A 4 6.74 -6.93 -9.71
C PRO A 4 6.07 -5.88 -8.80
N PRO A 5 6.37 -4.59 -8.99
CA PRO A 5 5.73 -3.54 -8.21
C PRO A 5 4.20 -3.73 -8.27
N PRO A 6 3.49 -3.66 -7.12
CA PRO A 6 2.06 -3.89 -7.07
C PRO A 6 1.25 -2.77 -7.74
N TRP A 7 1.93 -1.72 -8.19
CA TRP A 7 1.41 -0.64 -9.01
C TRP A 7 2.00 -0.70 -10.43
N THR A 8 1.20 -0.28 -11.40
CA THR A 8 1.67 -0.03 -12.76
C THR A 8 1.81 1.48 -12.92
N PRO A 9 3.01 2.01 -13.22
CA PRO A 9 3.17 3.41 -13.57
C PRO A 9 2.23 3.75 -14.74
N ALA A 10 1.53 4.87 -14.64
CA ALA A 10 0.82 5.43 -15.78
C ALA A 10 1.76 6.35 -16.56
N GLU A 11 1.74 6.25 -17.90
CA GLU A 11 2.39 7.20 -18.79
C GLU A 11 1.33 8.04 -19.53
N GLY A 12 1.45 9.37 -19.49
CA GLY A 12 0.59 10.31 -20.23
C GLY A 12 -0.71 10.72 -19.55
N ALA A 13 -1.44 11.66 -20.17
CA ALA A 13 -2.69 12.25 -19.68
C ALA A 13 -3.94 11.56 -20.30
N ALA A 14 -3.96 10.22 -20.31
CA ALA A 14 -5.06 9.46 -20.89
C ALA A 14 -6.23 9.28 -19.89
N PRO A 15 -7.45 8.98 -20.38
CA PRO A 15 -8.55 8.50 -19.52
C PRO A 15 -8.07 7.27 -18.72
N GLY A 16 -8.22 7.32 -17.38
CA GLY A 16 -7.75 6.25 -16.50
C GLY A 16 -6.42 6.53 -15.79
N VAL A 17 -5.97 7.78 -15.71
CA VAL A 17 -4.84 8.19 -14.85
C VAL A 17 -5.33 9.03 -13.68
N LEU A 18 -4.95 8.65 -12.46
CA LEU A 18 -5.23 9.38 -11.23
C LEU A 18 -4.00 10.21 -10.83
N ALA A 19 -4.14 11.53 -10.82
CA ALA A 19 -3.15 12.43 -10.26
C ALA A 19 -3.28 12.47 -8.72
N VAL A 20 -2.20 12.11 -8.02
CA VAL A 20 -2.15 12.16 -6.55
C VAL A 20 -1.63 13.54 -6.14
N ARG A 21 -2.40 14.22 -5.31
CA ARG A 21 -2.19 15.63 -4.96
C ARG A 21 -2.05 15.80 -3.46
N SER A 22 -1.10 16.63 -3.02
CA SER A 22 -1.00 17.00 -1.61
C SER A 22 -2.06 18.05 -1.25
N PRO A 23 -2.77 17.91 -0.12
CA PRO A 23 -3.64 18.96 0.39
C PRO A 23 -2.87 20.12 1.05
N ILE A 24 -1.54 20.01 1.21
CA ILE A 24 -0.71 21.04 1.86
C ILE A 24 -0.57 22.28 0.96
N ASP A 25 -0.28 22.06 -0.32
CA ASP A 25 0.01 23.09 -1.31
C ASP A 25 -0.73 22.89 -2.64
N GLY A 26 -1.42 21.74 -2.80
CA GLY A 26 -2.08 21.38 -4.04
C GLY A 26 -1.15 20.81 -5.10
N GLU A 27 0.12 20.51 -4.81
CA GLU A 27 1.05 19.96 -5.79
C GLU A 27 0.75 18.49 -6.12
N VAL A 28 0.94 18.11 -7.39
CA VAL A 28 0.85 16.71 -7.84
C VAL A 28 2.22 16.07 -7.67
N PHE A 29 2.32 15.04 -6.85
CA PHE A 29 3.59 14.34 -6.59
C PHE A 29 3.60 12.91 -7.15
N GLY A 30 2.49 12.44 -7.71
CA GLY A 30 2.40 11.09 -8.29
C GLY A 30 1.28 10.94 -9.31
N GLN A 31 1.40 9.93 -10.17
CA GLN A 31 0.38 9.53 -11.13
C GLN A 31 0.23 8.00 -11.10
N LEU A 32 -1.01 7.54 -11.00
CA LEU A 32 -1.34 6.12 -10.90
C LEU A 32 -2.29 5.72 -12.02
N ALA A 33 -2.08 4.55 -12.61
CA ALA A 33 -3.06 3.95 -13.50
C ALA A 33 -4.29 3.50 -12.68
N MET A 34 -5.48 3.95 -13.09
CA MET A 34 -6.73 3.53 -12.50
C MET A 34 -7.06 2.10 -12.94
N CYS A 35 -7.57 1.32 -12.00
CA CYS A 35 -8.08 -0.01 -12.25
C CYS A 35 -9.51 0.09 -12.80
N ASP A 36 -9.79 -0.55 -13.93
CA ASP A 36 -11.18 -0.71 -14.39
C ASP A 36 -11.90 -1.83 -13.62
N ALA A 37 -13.21 -1.96 -13.83
CA ALA A 37 -14.04 -2.95 -13.15
C ALA A 37 -13.65 -4.40 -13.47
N ALA A 38 -13.23 -4.69 -14.70
CA ALA A 38 -12.81 -6.03 -15.12
C ALA A 38 -11.47 -6.42 -14.45
N GLN A 39 -10.52 -5.50 -14.43
CA GLN A 39 -9.25 -5.64 -13.73
C GLN A 39 -9.45 -5.80 -12.22
N ALA A 40 -10.39 -5.06 -11.62
CA ALA A 40 -10.71 -5.18 -10.21
C ALA A 40 -11.28 -6.58 -9.90
N ASN A 41 -12.24 -7.05 -10.71
CA ASN A 41 -12.80 -8.39 -10.59
C ASN A 41 -11.74 -9.50 -10.74
N ALA A 42 -10.80 -9.34 -11.68
CA ALA A 42 -9.70 -10.29 -11.85
C ALA A 42 -8.78 -10.34 -10.62
N ARG A 43 -8.46 -9.19 -10.01
CA ARG A 43 -7.66 -9.11 -8.78
C ARG A 43 -8.39 -9.74 -7.58
N ILE A 44 -9.69 -9.52 -7.45
CA ILE A 44 -10.53 -10.15 -6.42
C ILE A 44 -10.56 -11.67 -6.59
N ALA A 45 -10.78 -12.16 -7.81
CA ALA A 45 -10.78 -13.60 -8.11
C ALA A 45 -9.43 -14.24 -7.74
N ARG A 46 -8.31 -13.56 -8.03
CA ARG A 46 -6.97 -14.01 -7.64
C ARG A 46 -6.79 -14.07 -6.12
N ALA A 47 -7.27 -13.05 -5.39
CA ALA A 47 -7.22 -13.04 -3.93
C ALA A 47 -8.06 -14.18 -3.33
N HIS A 48 -9.25 -14.44 -3.89
CA HIS A 48 -10.11 -15.55 -3.47
C HIS A 48 -9.45 -16.92 -3.72
N ALA A 49 -8.80 -17.10 -4.87
CA ALA A 49 -8.07 -18.33 -5.16
C ALA A 49 -6.89 -18.57 -4.17
N ALA A 50 -6.17 -17.50 -3.80
CA ALA A 50 -5.08 -17.59 -2.82
C ALA A 50 -5.57 -17.84 -1.39
N GLN A 51 -6.80 -17.42 -1.06
CA GLN A 51 -7.37 -17.53 0.28
C GLN A 51 -7.41 -18.98 0.76
N THR A 52 -7.73 -19.95 -0.10
CA THR A 52 -7.83 -21.35 0.30
C THR A 52 -6.49 -21.89 0.79
N THR A 53 -5.41 -21.67 0.04
CA THR A 53 -4.06 -22.08 0.46
C THR A 53 -3.60 -21.33 1.71
N TRP A 54 -3.92 -20.05 1.82
CA TRP A 54 -3.63 -19.25 3.02
C TRP A 54 -4.36 -19.77 4.27
N ALA A 55 -5.63 -20.14 4.13
CA ALA A 55 -6.44 -20.70 5.22
C ALA A 55 -5.87 -22.02 5.75
N LEU A 56 -5.33 -22.86 4.85
CA LEU A 56 -4.68 -24.13 5.18
C LEU A 56 -3.26 -23.95 5.77
N THR A 57 -2.65 -22.77 5.64
CA THR A 57 -1.32 -22.49 6.21
C THR A 57 -1.43 -22.41 7.74
N PRO A 58 -0.56 -23.09 8.52
CA PRO A 58 -0.60 -23.04 9.98
C PRO A 58 -0.54 -21.61 10.52
N ALA A 59 -1.32 -21.32 11.57
CA ALA A 59 -1.39 -19.97 12.14
C ALA A 59 -0.01 -19.38 12.53
N PRO A 60 0.94 -20.14 13.12
CA PRO A 60 2.28 -19.61 13.40
C PRO A 60 3.06 -19.21 12.14
N ALA A 61 2.93 -19.97 11.05
CA ALA A 61 3.59 -19.64 9.78
C ALA A 61 2.97 -18.39 9.12
N ARG A 62 1.65 -18.18 9.28
CA ARG A 62 1.01 -16.92 8.86
C ARG A 62 1.51 -15.74 9.71
N GLY A 63 1.64 -15.94 11.02
CA GLY A 63 2.20 -14.94 11.94
C GLY A 63 3.63 -14.52 11.56
N GLU A 64 4.46 -15.44 11.07
CA GLU A 64 5.80 -15.11 10.59
C GLU A 64 5.77 -14.17 9.37
N VAL A 65 4.77 -14.27 8.50
CA VAL A 65 4.58 -13.32 7.39
C VAL A 65 4.23 -11.94 7.93
N VAL A 66 3.32 -11.85 8.92
CA VAL A 66 2.94 -10.59 9.57
C VAL A 66 4.14 -9.97 10.29
N ARG A 67 4.92 -10.77 11.03
CA ARG A 67 6.14 -10.31 11.70
C ARG A 67 7.13 -9.70 10.71
N ARG A 68 7.39 -10.39 9.59
CA ARG A 68 8.28 -9.88 8.52
C ARG A 68 7.75 -8.61 7.86
N PHE A 69 6.42 -8.48 7.74
CA PHE A 69 5.79 -7.26 7.28
C PHE A 69 6.00 -6.11 8.29
N GLY A 70 5.82 -6.36 9.58
CA GLY A 70 6.16 -5.41 10.65
C GLY A 70 7.62 -4.95 10.62
N GLU A 71 8.58 -5.85 10.37
CA GLU A 71 9.99 -5.48 10.18
C GLU A 71 10.20 -4.56 8.97
N ALA A 72 9.52 -4.85 7.85
CA ALA A 72 9.58 -3.99 6.66
C ALA A 72 8.98 -2.60 6.93
N LEU A 73 7.88 -2.53 7.69
CA LEU A 73 7.29 -1.26 8.13
C LEU A 73 8.26 -0.47 9.03
N ARG A 74 8.88 -1.13 10.02
CA ARG A 74 9.89 -0.51 10.91
C ARG A 74 11.05 0.08 10.11
N ALA A 75 11.58 -0.68 9.15
CA ALA A 75 12.69 -0.25 8.31
C ALA A 75 12.34 0.96 7.43
N ASN A 76 11.06 1.15 7.08
CA ASN A 76 10.59 2.21 6.18
C ASN A 76 9.73 3.28 6.90
N LYS A 77 9.72 3.30 8.23
CA LYS A 77 8.79 4.12 9.01
C LYS A 77 8.83 5.60 8.67
N ASP A 78 10.03 6.18 8.52
CA ASP A 78 10.17 7.61 8.18
C ASP A 78 9.62 7.92 6.79
N ALA A 79 9.98 7.12 5.78
CA ALA A 79 9.51 7.30 4.41
C ALA A 79 7.97 7.15 4.31
N LEU A 80 7.40 6.13 4.95
CA LEU A 80 5.96 5.90 4.98
C LEU A 80 5.23 7.02 5.74
N GLY A 81 5.76 7.46 6.89
CA GLY A 81 5.16 8.54 7.67
C GLY A 81 5.15 9.87 6.93
N ARG A 82 6.20 10.18 6.17
CA ARG A 82 6.23 11.34 5.27
C ARG A 82 5.19 11.23 4.17
N LEU A 83 5.00 10.05 3.58
CA LEU A 83 3.99 9.84 2.55
C LEU A 83 2.57 10.03 3.11
N VAL A 84 2.27 9.48 4.29
CA VAL A 84 1.00 9.70 4.99
C VAL A 84 0.74 11.19 5.19
N SER A 85 1.73 11.94 5.70
CA SER A 85 1.63 13.39 5.87
C SER A 85 1.41 14.12 4.56
N LEU A 86 2.12 13.74 3.50
CA LEU A 86 2.01 14.36 2.18
C LEU A 86 0.63 14.15 1.56
N GLU A 87 0.03 12.97 1.73
CA GLU A 87 -1.29 12.62 1.18
C GLU A 87 -2.47 13.16 1.98
N SER A 88 -2.34 13.22 3.30
CA SER A 88 -3.46 13.59 4.17
C SER A 88 -3.38 15.01 4.73
N GLY A 89 -2.21 15.66 4.66
CA GLY A 89 -1.98 16.98 5.24
C GLY A 89 -1.77 17.00 6.75
N LYS A 90 -1.58 15.84 7.40
CA LYS A 90 -1.32 15.78 8.84
C LYS A 90 0.14 16.09 9.16
N ILE A 91 0.40 16.57 10.39
CA ILE A 91 1.78 16.81 10.83
C ILE A 91 2.61 15.52 10.78
N LEU A 92 3.93 15.65 10.56
CA LEU A 92 4.82 14.48 10.42
C LEU A 92 4.73 13.51 11.61
N GLN A 93 4.54 14.03 12.83
CA GLN A 93 4.43 13.18 14.01
C GLN A 93 3.18 12.28 13.98
N GLU A 94 2.05 12.75 13.45
CA GLU A 94 0.87 11.91 13.28
C GLU A 94 1.08 10.88 12.15
N GLY A 95 1.74 11.26 11.06
CA GLY A 95 2.11 10.32 9.99
C GLY A 95 3.02 9.20 10.48
N LEU A 96 4.04 9.54 11.29
CA LEU A 96 4.90 8.56 11.96
C LEU A 96 4.14 7.72 13.00
N GLY A 97 3.15 8.32 13.67
CA GLY A 97 2.27 7.65 14.62
C GLY A 97 1.40 6.58 13.96
N GLU A 98 0.76 6.89 12.83
CA GLU A 98 -0.06 5.92 12.09
C GLU A 98 0.76 4.72 11.61
N VAL A 99 1.97 4.94 11.10
CA VAL A 99 2.86 3.83 10.74
C VAL A 99 3.31 3.03 11.98
N GLN A 100 3.41 3.67 13.15
CA GLN A 100 3.66 2.94 14.40
C GLN A 100 2.47 2.05 14.78
N GLU A 101 1.23 2.55 14.66
CA GLU A 101 0.03 1.74 14.91
C GLU A 101 -0.02 0.50 13.99
N MET A 102 0.39 0.66 12.72
CA MET A 102 0.54 -0.47 11.79
C MET A 102 1.60 -1.48 12.26
N ILE A 103 2.70 -1.02 12.86
CA ILE A 103 3.75 -1.89 13.41
C ILE A 103 3.28 -2.60 14.68
N ASP A 104 2.48 -1.93 15.51
CA ASP A 104 2.02 -2.45 16.81
C ASP A 104 0.93 -3.52 16.65
N ILE A 105 0.14 -3.48 15.56
CA ILE A 105 -0.86 -4.49 15.24
C ILE A 105 -0.28 -5.72 14.50
N CYS A 106 0.96 -5.63 14.02
CA CYS A 106 1.67 -6.75 13.37
C CYS A 106 2.23 -7.75 14.40
#